data_AF-A0A9E3BJH9-F1
#
_entry.id   AF-A0A9E3BJH9-F1
#
_cell.length_a   1.000
_cell.length_b   1.000
_cell.length_c   1.000
_cell.angle_alpha   90.00
_cell.angle_beta   90.00
_cell.angle_gamma   90.00
#
_symmetry.space_group_name_H-M   'P 1'
#
loop_
_entity.id
_entity.type
_entity.pdbx_description
1 polymer ?
#
loop_
_entity_poly.entity_id
_entity_poly.type
_entity_poly.pdbx_seq_one_letter_code
_entity_poly.pdbx_strand_id
1 'polypeptide(L)'
;MPIAITPEHQDLADSVRSLVARVAPSEVLHATLETPIVNPPPYWQAAADQGLQGVHLAEAVGGQGFGILELAVVLAEFGYGAVPGPFVPSAIASALISAHDTSAKVLNDLASGTAIAAYALHSGLTATRHGDGLVIRGEVRAVPAAGEASLLVLPVAIDSGEEWVVLRADQLEIEPVISVDPLRPIAHVRVNAVEVGDDAVLSDLSVVAARALISTLLSAEAVGVARWATDTASEYAKIREQFGRPIGQFQAIKHKCAEMIADTERATAAVWDAARAIDESSDHVEFAGAVAATLAPAAAQRCTQDCIQVHGGIGFTWEHDTNVYYRRALILAASFGRTSEYPQKVVDTATTTGMRAIDIDLDPSTEKLRGEIRSEVAALKEMDREQRKVALAESGWVLPYLPNPWGRASSPVEQIIIAQEFTSGRVKRPQVGIAAWIIPSIVAFGTEEQKQRFLPPTFRGEMIWCQLFSEPGAGSDLAGLSTKATRVDGGWRISGQKIWTTAAQFSQWGALLARTDPSAPKHNGITYFLLDMKSEGVTVKPLRELTGQEFFNTVYIDDVFVPDDCVLGEVNR
;
A
#
# COMPACT_ATOMS: atom_id res chain seq x y z
N MET A 1 4.21 -5.54 4.62
CA MET A 1 5.66 -5.26 4.49
C MET A 1 5.84 -3.77 4.71
N PRO A 2 6.80 -3.29 5.52
CA PRO A 2 7.06 -1.86 5.62
C PRO A 2 7.58 -1.35 4.27
N ILE A 3 7.79 -0.04 4.14
CA ILE A 3 8.31 0.70 2.96
C ILE A 3 9.46 -0.03 2.22
N ALA A 4 10.16 -0.95 2.88
CA ALA A 4 11.14 -1.86 2.32
C ALA A 4 10.58 -2.83 1.25
N ILE A 5 10.84 -2.48 -0.02
CA ILE A 5 10.40 -3.24 -1.19
C ILE A 5 11.54 -4.02 -1.87
N THR A 6 12.79 -3.57 -1.74
CA THR A 6 13.96 -4.27 -2.30
C THR A 6 14.62 -5.16 -1.24
N PRO A 7 15.45 -6.15 -1.65
CA PRO A 7 16.24 -6.94 -0.71
C PRO A 7 17.09 -6.07 0.22
N GLU A 8 17.72 -5.01 -0.30
CA GLU A 8 18.55 -4.09 0.48
C GLU A 8 17.72 -3.34 1.54
N HIS A 9 16.51 -2.90 1.17
CA HIS A 9 15.62 -2.29 2.16
C HIS A 9 15.15 -3.29 3.22
N GLN A 10 14.93 -4.55 2.85
CA GLN A 10 14.54 -5.61 3.79
C GLN A 10 15.67 -5.88 4.78
N ASP A 11 16.91 -5.97 4.30
CA ASP A 11 18.10 -6.11 5.15
C ASP A 11 18.27 -4.91 6.10
N LEU A 12 18.06 -3.69 5.61
CA LEU A 12 18.05 -2.48 6.44
C LEU A 12 16.96 -2.55 7.51
N ALA A 13 15.73 -2.88 7.13
CA ALA A 13 14.60 -2.97 8.04
C ALA A 13 14.84 -4.04 9.13
N ASP A 14 15.38 -5.21 8.77
CA ASP A 14 15.65 -6.29 9.72
C ASP A 14 16.82 -5.96 10.67
N SER A 15 17.84 -5.24 10.17
CA SER A 15 18.92 -4.69 11.01
C SER A 15 18.39 -3.69 12.04
N VAL A 16 17.58 -2.72 11.59
CA VAL A 16 16.98 -1.71 12.47
C VAL A 16 16.01 -2.36 13.46
N ARG A 17 15.16 -3.31 13.02
CA ARG A 17 14.26 -4.04 13.91
C ARG A 17 15.00 -4.78 15.01
N SER A 18 16.14 -5.38 14.68
CA SER A 18 17.00 -6.06 15.66
C SER A 18 17.59 -5.10 16.68
N LEU A 19 17.95 -3.87 16.29
CA LEU A 19 18.34 -2.82 17.22
C LEU A 19 17.14 -2.41 18.10
N VAL A 20 16.00 -2.08 17.48
CA VAL A 20 14.77 -1.63 18.14
C VAL A 20 14.33 -2.63 19.23
N ALA A 21 14.31 -3.92 18.93
CA ALA A 21 13.95 -4.96 19.88
C ALA A 21 14.87 -5.02 21.12
N ARG A 22 16.14 -4.60 20.98
CA ARG A 22 17.09 -4.53 22.11
C ARG A 22 16.94 -3.26 22.94
N VAL A 23 16.57 -2.14 22.31
CA VAL A 23 16.63 -0.82 22.95
C VAL A 23 15.28 -0.32 23.45
N ALA A 24 14.20 -0.87 22.91
CA ALA A 24 12.82 -0.54 23.28
C ALA A 24 11.99 -1.81 23.59
N PRO A 25 12.49 -2.78 24.39
CA PRO A 25 11.65 -3.86 24.86
C PRO A 25 10.55 -3.32 25.79
N SER A 26 9.49 -4.10 26.00
CA SER A 26 8.31 -3.72 26.80
C SER A 26 8.71 -3.13 28.15
N GLU A 27 9.68 -3.72 28.86
CA GLU A 27 10.15 -3.24 30.16
C GLU A 27 10.69 -1.81 30.10
N VAL A 28 11.39 -1.44 29.03
CA VAL A 28 11.90 -0.08 28.82
C VAL A 28 10.75 0.88 28.50
N LEU A 29 9.80 0.46 27.67
CA LEU A 29 8.63 1.28 27.33
C LEU A 29 7.83 1.63 28.59
N HIS A 30 7.50 0.63 29.42
CA HIS A 30 6.74 0.82 30.66
C HIS A 30 7.52 1.58 31.73
N ALA A 31 8.82 1.35 31.87
CA ALA A 31 9.65 2.16 32.77
C ALA A 31 9.65 3.64 32.33
N THR A 32 9.66 3.90 31.01
CA THR A 32 9.68 5.26 30.46
C THR A 32 8.35 6.00 30.65
N LEU A 33 7.22 5.28 30.77
CA LEU A 33 5.93 5.89 31.11
C LEU A 33 5.95 6.58 32.48
N GLU A 34 6.70 6.02 33.43
CA GLU A 34 6.79 6.53 34.81
C GLU A 34 7.97 7.48 35.00
N THR A 35 9.10 7.19 34.34
CA THR A 35 10.34 7.96 34.48
C THR A 35 10.89 8.30 33.10
N PRO A 36 10.99 9.60 32.74
CA PRO A 36 11.53 10.00 31.45
C PRO A 36 12.91 9.38 31.18
N ILE A 37 13.13 8.98 29.93
CA ILE A 37 14.41 8.44 29.49
C ILE A 37 15.51 9.50 29.66
N VAL A 38 16.71 9.06 30.05
CA VAL A 38 17.87 9.95 30.15
C VAL A 38 18.24 10.55 28.79
N ASN A 39 18.81 11.76 28.80
CA ASN A 39 19.26 12.45 27.59
C ASN A 39 20.80 12.58 27.57
N PRO A 40 21.50 12.13 26.50
CA PRO A 40 20.98 11.36 25.38
C PRO A 40 20.49 9.95 25.80
N PRO A 41 19.55 9.34 25.07
CA PRO A 41 19.10 7.98 25.37
C PRO A 41 20.25 6.96 25.34
N PRO A 42 20.18 5.85 26.11
CA PRO A 42 21.25 4.85 26.15
C PRO A 42 21.57 4.23 24.78
N TYR A 43 20.60 4.19 23.86
CA TYR A 43 20.81 3.66 22.51
C TYR A 43 21.43 4.67 21.53
N TRP A 44 21.50 5.96 21.91
CA TRP A 44 21.76 7.06 20.99
C TRP A 44 23.07 6.86 20.22
N GLN A 45 24.17 6.62 20.96
CA GLN A 45 25.47 6.37 20.36
C GLN A 45 25.50 5.09 19.54
N ALA A 46 24.85 4.01 19.99
CA ALA A 46 24.79 2.76 19.25
C ALA A 46 24.02 2.89 17.92
N ALA A 47 23.04 3.79 17.84
CA ALA A 47 22.35 4.12 16.59
C ALA A 47 23.23 4.96 15.66
N ALA A 48 24.03 5.90 16.21
CA ALA A 48 25.01 6.67 15.44
C ALA A 48 26.14 5.79 14.89
N ASP A 49 26.68 4.88 15.70
CA ASP A 49 27.74 3.93 15.31
C ASP A 49 27.29 2.97 14.20
N GLN A 50 25.98 2.71 14.09
CA GLN A 50 25.36 1.96 12.99
C GLN A 50 25.02 2.82 11.77
N GLY A 51 25.32 4.12 11.80
CA GLY A 51 25.05 5.06 10.72
C GLY A 51 23.59 5.49 10.60
N LEU A 52 22.71 5.12 11.54
CA LEU A 52 21.27 5.34 11.42
C LEU A 52 20.87 6.82 11.50
N GLN A 53 21.60 7.61 12.29
CA GLN A 53 21.33 9.05 12.44
C GLN A 53 21.66 9.85 11.17
N GLY A 54 22.60 9.34 10.36
CA GLY A 54 23.03 9.96 9.11
C GLY A 54 22.69 9.14 7.87
N VAL A 55 21.69 8.26 7.94
CA VAL A 55 21.37 7.33 6.82
C VAL A 55 21.13 8.07 5.51
N HIS A 56 20.35 9.17 5.55
CA HIS A 56 20.03 10.03 4.41
C HIS A 56 21.04 11.17 4.16
N LEU A 57 22.03 11.32 5.02
CA LEU A 57 23.00 12.41 4.95
C LEU A 57 24.15 12.05 4.02
N ALA A 58 24.72 13.05 3.35
CA ALA A 58 25.85 12.85 2.46
C ALA A 58 27.09 12.29 3.20
N GLU A 59 27.87 11.45 2.52
CA GLU A 59 29.14 10.93 3.07
C GLU A 59 30.12 12.05 3.48
N ALA A 60 30.08 13.18 2.77
CA ALA A 60 30.93 14.35 3.04
C ALA A 60 30.75 14.94 4.45
N VAL A 61 29.59 14.72 5.07
CA VAL A 61 29.29 15.13 6.45
C VAL A 61 29.27 13.95 7.42
N GLY A 62 29.73 12.76 6.99
CA GLY A 62 29.77 11.54 7.82
C GLY A 62 28.47 10.73 7.81
N GLY A 63 27.57 10.99 6.86
CA GLY A 63 26.38 10.17 6.62
C GLY A 63 26.66 8.90 5.80
N GLN A 64 25.60 8.20 5.42
CA GLN A 64 25.66 6.95 4.64
C GLN A 64 25.33 7.15 3.14
N GLY A 65 24.90 8.35 2.73
CA GLY A 65 24.63 8.69 1.33
C GLY A 65 23.36 8.08 0.73
N PHE A 66 22.46 7.50 1.54
CA PHE A 66 21.15 7.04 1.07
C PHE A 66 20.14 8.19 0.98
N GLY A 67 18.90 7.88 0.61
CA GLY A 67 17.82 8.85 0.45
C GLY A 67 16.84 8.92 1.62
N ILE A 68 15.79 9.70 1.40
CA ILE A 68 14.63 9.81 2.28
C ILE A 68 13.86 8.50 2.35
N LEU A 69 13.89 7.69 1.29
CA LEU A 69 13.28 6.36 1.30
C LEU A 69 13.90 5.43 2.35
N GLU A 70 15.22 5.34 2.41
CA GLU A 70 15.92 4.55 3.44
C GLU A 70 15.67 5.12 4.83
N LEU A 71 15.67 6.45 4.99
CA LEU A 71 15.30 7.07 6.26
C LEU A 71 13.87 6.68 6.67
N ALA A 72 12.92 6.70 5.75
CA ALA A 72 11.53 6.31 6.03
C ALA A 72 11.43 4.84 6.48
N VAL A 73 12.25 3.93 5.93
CA VAL A 73 12.37 2.54 6.44
C VAL A 73 12.83 2.53 7.90
N VAL A 74 13.88 3.29 8.23
CA VAL A 74 14.38 3.40 9.62
C VAL A 74 13.29 3.95 10.54
N LEU A 75 12.63 5.05 10.17
CA LEU A 75 11.58 5.67 11.00
C LEU A 75 10.36 4.76 11.18
N ALA A 76 10.01 3.95 10.18
CA ALA A 76 8.94 2.96 10.31
C ALA A 76 9.28 1.87 11.34
N GLU A 77 10.52 1.38 11.39
CA GLU A 77 10.92 0.42 12.42
C GLU A 77 11.06 1.07 13.81
N PHE A 78 11.48 2.34 13.90
CA PHE A 78 11.43 3.10 15.16
C PHE A 78 9.99 3.31 15.65
N GLY A 79 9.05 3.58 14.73
CA GLY A 79 7.62 3.62 15.02
C GLY A 79 7.07 2.27 15.46
N TYR A 80 7.52 1.17 14.82
CA TYR A 80 7.13 -0.19 15.17
C TYR A 80 7.54 -0.58 16.59
N GLY A 81 8.65 -0.07 17.11
CA GLY A 81 9.07 -0.28 18.49
C GLY A 81 8.67 0.80 19.48
N ALA A 82 7.90 1.81 19.05
CA ALA A 82 7.59 3.01 19.83
C ALA A 82 8.82 3.62 20.53
N VAL A 83 9.98 3.62 19.86
CA VAL A 83 11.28 3.92 20.49
C VAL A 83 11.21 5.28 21.21
N PRO A 84 11.55 5.35 22.51
CA PRO A 84 11.52 6.61 23.26
C PRO A 84 12.61 7.59 22.84
N GLY A 85 12.38 8.89 23.04
CA GLY A 85 13.42 9.91 22.93
C GLY A 85 13.44 10.65 21.58
N PRO A 86 14.58 11.23 21.16
CA PRO A 86 14.61 12.29 20.16
C PRO A 86 14.98 11.82 18.74
N PHE A 87 15.12 10.51 18.48
CA PHE A 87 15.61 10.02 17.18
C PHE A 87 14.79 10.51 15.99
N VAL A 88 13.47 10.29 16.00
CA VAL A 88 12.60 10.71 14.89
C VAL A 88 12.60 12.24 14.72
N PRO A 89 12.42 13.07 15.77
CA PRO A 89 12.55 14.52 15.63
C PRO A 89 13.90 14.99 15.10
N SER A 90 15.00 14.41 15.56
CA SER A 90 16.34 14.78 15.13
C SER A 90 16.60 14.37 13.69
N ALA A 91 16.11 13.20 13.26
CA ALA A 91 16.20 12.76 11.88
C ALA A 91 15.44 13.71 10.95
N ILE A 92 14.21 14.11 11.29
CA ILE A 92 13.42 15.08 10.51
C ILE A 92 14.15 16.43 10.43
N ALA A 93 14.65 16.94 11.54
CA ALA A 93 15.38 18.21 11.58
C ALA A 93 16.66 18.16 10.72
N SER A 94 17.42 17.07 10.79
CA SER A 94 18.61 16.87 9.95
C SER A 94 18.27 16.76 8.46
N ALA A 95 17.13 16.16 8.11
CA ALA A 95 16.66 16.08 6.74
C ALA A 95 16.29 17.47 6.19
N LEU A 96 15.67 18.33 7.00
CA LEU A 96 15.38 19.72 6.64
C LEU A 96 16.67 20.51 6.37
N ILE A 97 17.67 20.40 7.25
CA ILE A 97 18.97 21.06 7.08
C ILE A 97 19.67 20.53 5.81
N SER A 98 19.68 19.22 5.60
CA SER A 98 20.31 18.60 4.42
C SER A 98 19.63 18.95 3.11
N ALA A 99 18.30 19.16 3.12
CA ALA A 99 17.56 19.58 1.94
C ALA A 99 17.86 21.03 1.53
N HIS A 100 18.33 21.86 2.46
CA HIS A 100 18.88 23.18 2.17
C HIS A 100 20.34 23.10 1.70
N ASP A 101 21.21 22.46 2.49
CA ASP A 101 22.63 22.32 2.19
C ASP A 101 23.15 20.96 2.68
N THR A 102 23.39 20.06 1.73
CA THR A 102 23.94 18.71 1.97
C THR A 102 25.34 18.71 2.60
N SER A 103 26.04 19.85 2.57
CA SER A 103 27.39 20.03 3.11
C SER A 103 27.44 20.84 4.41
N ALA A 104 26.27 21.22 4.96
CA ALA A 104 26.18 22.02 6.16
C ALA A 104 26.95 21.34 7.31
N LYS A 105 27.94 22.05 7.87
CA LYS A 105 28.88 21.46 8.86
C LYS A 105 28.19 20.85 10.08
N VAL A 106 27.06 21.43 10.48
CA VAL A 106 26.25 20.96 11.62
C VAL A 106 25.69 19.55 11.41
N LEU A 107 25.56 19.09 10.16
CA LEU A 107 25.16 17.74 9.83
C LEU A 107 26.17 16.70 10.32
N ASN A 108 27.45 17.06 10.51
CA ASN A 108 28.44 16.14 11.07
C ASN A 108 28.17 15.81 12.54
N ASP A 109 27.77 16.81 13.32
CA ASP A 109 27.41 16.62 14.72
C ASP A 109 26.10 15.82 14.85
N LEU A 110 25.17 16.01 13.92
CA LEU A 110 23.92 15.24 13.84
C LEU A 110 24.14 13.80 13.38
N ALA A 111 25.02 13.56 12.39
CA ALA A 111 25.33 12.21 11.92
C ALA A 111 26.08 11.37 12.97
N SER A 112 26.98 12.01 13.73
CA SER A 112 27.75 11.36 14.80
C SER A 112 26.98 11.16 16.11
N GLY A 113 25.81 11.81 16.25
CA GLY A 113 25.04 11.85 17.49
C GLY A 113 25.59 12.75 18.58
N THR A 114 26.55 13.62 18.25
CA THR A 114 27.05 14.64 19.17
C THR A 114 26.01 15.74 19.43
N ALA A 115 25.19 16.04 18.43
CA ALA A 115 24.08 16.98 18.53
C ALA A 115 22.72 16.27 18.41
N ILE A 116 21.72 16.82 19.09
CA ILE A 116 20.31 16.49 18.90
C ILE A 116 19.64 17.72 18.31
N ALA A 117 18.79 17.51 17.30
CA ALA A 117 17.95 18.54 16.73
C ALA A 117 16.46 18.26 16.95
N ALA A 118 15.66 19.30 16.95
CA ALA A 118 14.20 19.24 16.97
C ALA A 118 13.63 20.09 15.83
N TYR A 119 12.35 19.88 15.52
CA TYR A 119 11.65 20.62 14.48
C TYR A 119 10.24 20.97 14.96
N ALA A 120 9.59 21.94 14.29
CA ALA A 120 8.15 22.14 14.40
C ALA A 120 7.53 22.25 13.01
N LEU A 121 6.34 21.68 12.82
CA LEU A 121 5.61 21.81 11.55
C LEU A 121 4.96 23.20 11.40
N HIS A 122 4.55 23.80 12.51
CA HIS A 122 3.88 25.09 12.58
C HIS A 122 4.48 25.90 13.73
N SER A 123 4.45 27.23 13.62
CA SER A 123 4.93 28.12 14.67
C SER A 123 4.08 29.39 14.80
N GLY A 124 4.18 30.04 15.96
CA GLY A 124 3.73 31.42 16.16
C GLY A 124 4.88 32.43 16.09
N LEU A 125 6.00 32.07 15.44
CA LEU A 125 7.16 32.94 15.33
C LEU A 125 6.99 33.96 14.21
N THR A 126 7.48 35.16 14.47
CA THR A 126 7.58 36.25 13.49
C THR A 126 9.00 36.78 13.46
N ALA A 127 9.46 37.19 12.29
CA ALA A 127 10.76 37.83 12.13
C ALA A 127 10.67 39.11 11.31
N THR A 128 11.51 40.06 11.67
CA THR A 128 11.76 41.29 10.92
C THR A 128 13.19 41.29 10.43
N ARG A 129 13.39 41.51 9.13
CA ARG A 129 14.73 41.60 8.53
C ARG A 129 15.43 42.88 8.99
N HIS A 130 16.65 42.75 9.49
CA HIS A 130 17.46 43.87 9.97
C HIS A 130 18.91 43.69 9.49
N GLY A 131 19.28 44.39 8.41
CA GLY A 131 20.54 44.15 7.70
C GLY A 131 20.55 42.77 7.02
N ASP A 132 21.64 42.04 7.17
CA ASP A 132 21.87 40.70 6.59
C ASP A 132 21.42 39.58 7.56
N GLY A 133 20.35 39.83 8.31
CA GLY A 133 19.86 38.91 9.34
C GLY A 133 18.40 39.14 9.74
N LEU A 134 17.90 38.26 10.61
CA LEU A 134 16.54 38.25 11.11
C LEU A 134 16.51 38.48 12.62
N VAL A 135 15.54 39.27 13.08
CA VAL A 135 15.21 39.42 14.51
C VAL A 135 13.91 38.68 14.78
N ILE A 136 14.00 37.57 15.50
CA ILE A 136 12.92 36.58 15.66
C ILE A 136 12.28 36.68 17.04
N ARG A 137 10.95 36.63 17.08
CA ARG A 137 10.18 36.65 18.32
C ARG A 137 8.92 35.78 18.23
N GLY A 138 8.47 35.28 19.38
CA GLY A 138 7.18 34.58 19.49
C GLY A 138 7.29 33.28 20.28
N GLU A 139 6.30 32.40 20.10
CA GLU A 139 6.22 31.11 20.78
C GLU A 139 5.89 29.99 19.80
N VAL A 140 6.48 28.82 20.04
CA VAL A 140 6.12 27.54 19.41
C VAL A 140 5.69 26.58 20.50
N ARG A 141 4.55 25.91 20.32
CA ARG A 141 4.00 25.02 21.35
C ARG A 141 4.18 23.56 20.98
N ALA A 142 4.44 22.73 22.00
CA ALA A 142 4.52 21.28 21.88
C ALA A 142 5.56 20.81 20.83
N VAL A 143 6.75 21.41 20.86
CA VAL A 143 7.86 21.04 19.98
C VAL A 143 8.43 19.71 20.46
N PRO A 144 8.39 18.64 19.64
CA PRO A 144 8.90 17.32 20.02
C PRO A 144 10.42 17.38 20.21
N ALA A 145 10.89 16.77 21.28
CA ALA A 145 12.30 16.68 21.66
C ALA A 145 13.03 18.03 21.88
N ALA A 146 12.31 19.15 22.02
CA ALA A 146 12.96 20.45 22.17
C ALA A 146 13.73 20.60 23.50
N GLY A 147 13.31 19.91 24.57
CA GLY A 147 14.06 19.90 25.84
C GLY A 147 15.39 19.16 25.75
N GLU A 148 15.52 18.25 24.79
CA GLU A 148 16.69 17.42 24.55
C GLU A 148 17.62 18.02 23.48
N ALA A 149 17.08 18.89 22.62
CA ALA A 149 17.76 19.39 21.45
C ALA A 149 18.75 20.52 21.75
N SER A 150 19.86 20.52 21.03
CA SER A 150 20.81 21.63 20.92
C SER A 150 20.46 22.61 19.80
N LEU A 151 19.67 22.16 18.83
CA LEU A 151 19.29 22.90 17.62
C LEU A 151 17.80 22.71 17.32
N LEU A 152 17.13 23.77 16.89
CA LEU A 152 15.72 23.74 16.53
C LEU A 152 15.52 24.31 15.12
N VAL A 153 14.91 23.51 14.25
CA VAL A 153 14.50 23.92 12.90
C VAL A 153 13.04 24.38 12.95
N LEU A 154 12.81 25.69 12.88
CA LEU A 154 11.49 26.28 13.12
C LEU A 154 11.04 27.11 11.91
N PRO A 155 9.76 27.04 11.50
CA PRO A 155 9.22 27.97 10.53
C PRO A 155 9.02 29.32 11.19
N VAL A 156 9.18 30.41 10.44
CA VAL A 156 9.04 31.78 10.94
C VAL A 156 8.34 32.63 9.89
N ALA A 157 7.29 33.33 10.30
CA ALA A 157 6.59 34.25 9.42
C ALA A 157 7.39 35.54 9.23
N ILE A 158 7.55 35.94 7.98
CA ILE A 158 8.16 37.21 7.55
C ILE A 158 7.18 37.95 6.63
N ASP A 159 7.45 39.21 6.30
CA ASP A 159 6.55 40.03 5.46
C ASP A 159 6.28 39.40 4.08
N SER A 160 7.24 38.65 3.53
CA SER A 160 7.14 37.99 2.22
C SER A 160 6.59 36.56 2.27
N GLY A 161 6.28 36.01 3.45
CA GLY A 161 5.78 34.64 3.60
C GLY A 161 6.32 33.94 4.83
N GLU A 162 6.86 32.74 4.64
CA GLU A 162 7.40 31.89 5.71
C GLU A 162 8.80 31.41 5.29
N GLU A 163 9.76 31.49 6.20
CA GLU A 163 11.11 30.95 6.06
C GLU A 163 11.37 29.91 7.16
N TRP A 164 12.30 28.99 6.92
CA TRP A 164 12.77 28.04 7.93
C TRP A 164 14.11 28.49 8.48
N VAL A 165 14.28 28.45 9.80
CA VAL A 165 15.51 28.87 10.47
C VAL A 165 16.03 27.80 11.42
N VAL A 166 17.35 27.77 11.60
CA VAL A 166 18.04 26.96 12.61
C VAL A 166 18.39 27.84 13.81
N LEU A 167 17.79 27.57 14.97
CA LEU A 167 18.08 28.26 16.23
C LEU A 167 18.83 27.36 17.19
N ARG A 168 19.77 27.92 17.94
CA ARG A 168 20.46 27.18 19.00
C ARG A 168 19.64 27.22 20.28
N ALA A 169 19.53 26.09 20.96
CA ALA A 169 18.74 25.98 22.18
C ALA A 169 19.22 26.92 23.30
N ASP A 170 20.51 27.25 23.34
CA ASP A 170 21.11 28.17 24.32
C ASP A 170 20.65 29.64 24.17
N GLN A 171 19.98 29.97 23.07
CA GLN A 171 19.38 31.29 22.80
C GLN A 171 17.89 31.35 23.13
N LEU A 172 17.28 30.24 23.54
CA LEU A 172 15.83 30.09 23.63
C LEU A 172 15.38 29.81 25.06
N GLU A 173 14.14 30.18 25.37
CA GLU A 173 13.47 29.72 26.58
C GLU A 173 12.69 28.45 26.24
N ILE A 174 13.15 27.31 26.76
CA ILE A 174 12.55 25.99 26.52
C ILE A 174 11.91 25.50 27.81
N GLU A 175 10.59 25.36 27.79
CA GLU A 175 9.77 24.94 28.92
C GLU A 175 9.19 23.53 28.65
N PRO A 176 9.77 22.46 29.23
CA PRO A 176 9.22 21.12 29.11
C PRO A 176 7.78 21.05 29.63
N VAL A 177 6.90 20.36 28.89
CA VAL A 177 5.50 20.16 29.28
C VAL A 177 5.10 18.69 29.21
N ILE A 178 4.02 18.34 29.92
CA ILE A 178 3.54 16.96 29.98
C ILE A 178 2.99 16.55 28.60
N SER A 179 3.61 15.52 28.03
CA SER A 179 3.16 14.88 26.80
C SER A 179 2.03 13.88 27.06
N VAL A 180 1.12 13.70 26.10
CA VAL A 180 0.17 12.58 26.11
C VAL A 180 0.88 11.23 26.00
N ASP A 181 2.04 11.19 25.33
CA ASP A 181 2.97 10.07 25.26
C ASP A 181 4.26 10.45 25.98
N PRO A 182 4.47 10.00 27.23
CA PRO A 182 5.69 10.28 27.97
C PRO A 182 6.98 9.85 27.25
N LEU A 183 6.90 8.89 26.32
CA LEU A 183 8.07 8.44 25.54
C LEU A 183 8.45 9.44 24.43
N ARG A 184 7.56 10.38 24.11
CA ARG A 184 7.79 11.49 23.18
C ARG A 184 7.71 12.82 23.94
N PRO A 185 8.82 13.25 24.57
CA PRO A 185 8.86 14.52 25.30
C PRO A 185 8.60 15.71 24.37
N ILE A 186 7.93 16.73 24.90
CA ILE A 186 7.61 17.97 24.19
C ILE A 186 7.92 19.19 25.07
N ALA A 187 8.21 20.33 24.46
CA ALA A 187 8.39 21.59 25.16
C ALA A 187 7.68 22.76 24.46
N HIS A 188 7.38 23.81 25.21
CA HIS A 188 7.10 25.13 24.65
C HIS A 188 8.43 25.87 24.46
N VAL A 189 8.58 26.53 23.32
CA VAL A 189 9.79 27.27 22.95
C VAL A 189 9.41 28.73 22.77
N ARG A 190 10.00 29.62 23.56
CA ARG A 190 9.85 31.08 23.41
C ARG A 190 11.13 31.68 22.88
N VAL A 191 10.95 32.58 21.91
CA VAL A 191 12.02 33.32 21.25
C VAL A 191 11.84 34.79 21.57
N ASN A 192 12.84 35.37 22.24
CA ASN A 192 12.78 36.75 22.74
C ASN A 192 13.77 37.64 22.01
N ALA A 193 13.38 38.12 20.81
CA ALA A 193 14.18 39.00 19.96
C ALA A 193 15.58 38.42 19.67
N VAL A 194 15.63 37.14 19.27
CA VAL A 194 16.89 36.48 18.91
C VAL A 194 17.32 36.96 17.54
N GLU A 195 18.55 37.45 17.43
CA GLU A 195 19.15 37.88 16.18
C GLU A 195 19.94 36.71 15.56
N VAL A 196 19.67 36.42 14.29
CA VAL A 196 20.39 35.42 13.51
C VAL A 196 20.84 35.99 12.17
N GLY A 197 21.99 35.54 11.68
CA GLY A 197 22.45 35.88 10.33
C GLY A 197 21.75 35.04 9.26
N ASP A 198 21.97 35.40 7.99
CA ASP A 198 21.46 34.65 6.85
C ASP A 198 21.98 33.18 6.82
N ASP A 199 23.09 32.86 7.51
CA ASP A 199 23.62 31.50 7.66
C ASP A 199 22.73 30.57 8.51
N ALA A 200 21.80 31.13 9.28
CA ALA A 200 20.80 30.38 10.02
C ALA A 200 19.50 30.15 9.22
N VAL A 201 19.34 30.79 8.06
CA VAL A 201 18.13 30.71 7.23
C VAL A 201 18.30 29.61 6.19
N LEU A 202 17.34 28.69 6.11
CA LEU A 202 17.34 27.61 5.14
C LEU A 202 16.78 28.10 3.79
N SER A 203 17.48 29.03 3.14
CA SER A 203 16.97 29.79 1.99
C SER A 203 16.64 28.96 0.75
N ASP A 204 17.34 27.84 0.55
CA ASP A 204 17.11 26.94 -0.59
C ASP A 204 16.03 25.88 -0.32
N LEU A 205 15.45 25.87 0.89
CA LEU A 205 14.37 24.97 1.26
C LEU A 205 13.01 25.68 1.14
N SER A 206 12.24 25.32 0.12
CA SER A 206 10.87 25.84 0.00
C SER A 206 9.95 25.35 1.12
N VAL A 207 8.96 26.17 1.50
CA VAL A 207 7.93 25.80 2.49
C VAL A 207 7.19 24.52 2.10
N VAL A 208 6.91 24.35 0.81
CA VAL A 208 6.24 23.15 0.28
C VAL A 208 7.09 21.91 0.48
N ALA A 209 8.37 21.96 0.09
CA ALA A 209 9.29 20.84 0.25
C ALA A 209 9.52 20.50 1.72
N ALA A 210 9.72 21.50 2.59
CA ALA A 210 9.89 21.29 4.02
C ALA A 210 8.68 20.58 4.65
N ARG A 211 7.47 21.05 4.36
CA ARG A 211 6.24 20.46 4.89
C ARG A 211 6.02 19.04 4.36
N ALA A 212 6.29 18.80 3.07
CA ALA A 212 6.19 17.47 2.48
C ALA A 212 7.21 16.49 3.09
N LEU A 213 8.44 16.94 3.35
CA LEU A 213 9.49 16.16 4.00
C LEU A 213 9.08 15.77 5.44
N ILE A 214 8.66 16.76 6.24
CA ILE A 214 8.18 16.53 7.61
C ILE A 214 7.00 15.55 7.61
N SER A 215 5.98 15.81 6.78
CA SER A 215 4.75 15.01 6.77
C SER A 215 5.01 13.58 6.30
N THR A 216 5.92 13.38 5.36
CA THR A 216 6.32 12.05 4.87
C THR A 216 7.03 11.25 5.96
N LEU A 217 8.04 11.85 6.60
CA LEU A 217 8.83 11.18 7.64
C LEU A 217 8.01 10.89 8.92
N LEU A 218 7.13 11.81 9.31
CA LEU A 218 6.14 11.55 10.37
C LEU A 218 5.18 10.42 10.00
N SER A 219 4.77 10.37 8.73
CA SER A 219 3.89 9.30 8.24
C SER A 219 4.60 7.94 8.27
N ALA A 220 5.91 7.91 8.03
CA ALA A 220 6.74 6.71 8.17
C ALA A 220 6.70 6.15 9.60
N GLU A 221 6.87 7.00 10.62
CA GLU A 221 6.70 6.57 12.01
C GLU A 221 5.27 6.04 12.28
N ALA A 222 4.25 6.74 11.78
CA ALA A 222 2.85 6.36 11.97
C ALA A 222 2.51 4.98 11.36
N VAL A 223 3.02 4.65 10.18
CA VAL A 223 2.81 3.31 9.60
C VAL A 223 3.53 2.21 10.39
N GLY A 224 4.67 2.52 11.01
CA GLY A 224 5.33 1.64 11.98
C GLY A 224 4.42 1.28 13.16
N VAL A 225 3.80 2.31 13.76
CA VAL A 225 2.83 2.15 14.86
C VAL A 225 1.59 1.35 14.41
N ALA A 226 1.05 1.64 13.23
CA ALA A 226 -0.10 0.92 12.67
C ALA A 226 0.21 -0.57 12.44
N ARG A 227 1.41 -0.86 11.93
CA ARG A 227 1.90 -2.23 11.71
C ARG A 227 2.06 -2.98 13.01
N TRP A 228 2.69 -2.39 14.03
CA TRP A 228 2.80 -3.03 15.35
C TRP A 228 1.42 -3.41 15.89
N ALA A 229 0.45 -2.49 15.80
CA ALA A 229 -0.90 -2.73 16.30
C ALA A 229 -1.61 -3.87 15.51
N THR A 230 -1.43 -3.91 14.19
CA THR A 230 -1.98 -4.96 13.32
C THR A 230 -1.38 -6.32 13.65
N ASP A 231 -0.06 -6.41 13.71
CA ASP A 231 0.66 -7.65 14.01
C ASP A 231 0.24 -8.18 15.40
N THR A 232 0.30 -7.31 16.41
CA THR A 232 -0.02 -7.64 17.82
C THR A 232 -1.46 -8.11 17.97
N ALA A 233 -2.43 -7.43 17.35
CA ALA A 233 -3.82 -7.85 17.37
C ALA A 233 -4.03 -9.22 16.70
N SER A 234 -3.40 -9.43 15.54
CA SER A 234 -3.57 -10.67 14.78
C SER A 234 -2.94 -11.87 15.49
N GLU A 235 -1.77 -11.70 16.12
CA GLU A 235 -1.11 -12.75 16.89
C GLU A 235 -1.91 -13.11 18.15
N TYR A 236 -2.40 -12.10 18.89
CA TYR A 236 -3.26 -12.35 20.04
C TYR A 236 -4.55 -13.07 19.64
N ALA A 237 -5.15 -12.71 18.50
CA ALA A 237 -6.37 -13.35 18.01
C ALA A 237 -6.19 -14.84 17.68
N LYS A 238 -4.97 -15.28 17.32
CA LYS A 238 -4.66 -16.70 17.04
C LYS A 238 -4.61 -17.55 18.31
N ILE A 239 -4.22 -16.98 19.43
CA ILE A 239 -3.94 -17.73 20.67
C ILE A 239 -4.98 -17.53 21.77
N ARG A 240 -5.68 -16.38 21.80
CA ARG A 240 -6.67 -16.11 22.84
C ARG A 240 -7.94 -16.89 22.59
N GLU A 241 -8.37 -17.70 23.56
CA GLU A 241 -9.61 -18.48 23.45
C GLU A 241 -10.79 -17.86 24.20
N GLN A 242 -11.96 -17.88 23.57
CA GLN A 242 -13.28 -17.65 24.18
C GLN A 242 -14.32 -18.55 23.51
N PHE A 243 -15.31 -18.99 24.28
CA PHE A 243 -16.34 -19.95 23.80
C PHE A 243 -15.72 -21.22 23.17
N GLY A 244 -14.62 -21.72 23.76
CA GLY A 244 -13.98 -22.98 23.36
C GLY A 244 -13.18 -22.95 22.05
N ARG A 245 -12.82 -21.76 21.53
CA ARG A 245 -11.99 -21.61 20.34
C ARG A 245 -11.21 -20.29 20.33
N PRO A 246 -10.13 -20.18 19.53
CA PRO A 246 -9.45 -18.90 19.31
C PRO A 246 -10.39 -17.81 18.82
N ILE A 247 -10.25 -16.59 19.35
CA ILE A 247 -11.12 -15.46 19.02
C ILE A 247 -10.99 -15.07 17.54
N GLY A 248 -9.84 -15.32 16.92
CA GLY A 248 -9.61 -15.16 15.49
C GLY A 248 -10.48 -16.08 14.62
N GLN A 249 -11.25 -17.02 15.18
CA GLN A 249 -12.24 -17.79 14.42
C GLN A 249 -13.59 -17.06 14.29
N PHE A 250 -13.87 -16.04 15.11
CA PHE A 250 -15.10 -15.24 14.96
C PHE A 250 -14.94 -14.26 13.79
N GLN A 251 -15.92 -14.26 12.88
CA GLN A 251 -15.87 -13.48 11.66
C GLN A 251 -15.65 -11.98 11.92
N ALA A 252 -16.26 -11.42 12.96
CA ALA A 252 -16.08 -10.01 13.33
C ALA A 252 -14.61 -9.67 13.68
N ILE A 253 -13.90 -10.57 14.37
CA ILE A 253 -12.48 -10.39 14.69
C ILE A 253 -11.62 -10.57 13.43
N LYS A 254 -11.94 -11.55 12.58
CA LYS A 254 -11.24 -11.74 11.29
C LYS A 254 -11.35 -10.50 10.40
N HIS A 255 -12.55 -9.98 10.22
CA HIS A 255 -12.79 -8.80 9.38
C HIS A 255 -12.07 -7.59 9.95
N LYS A 256 -12.11 -7.38 11.28
CA LYS A 256 -11.35 -6.32 11.95
C LYS A 256 -9.85 -6.42 11.66
N CYS A 257 -9.24 -7.59 11.86
CA CYS A 257 -7.81 -7.77 11.55
C CYS A 257 -7.51 -7.61 10.05
N ALA A 258 -8.42 -8.04 9.18
CA ALA A 258 -8.30 -7.86 7.72
C ALA A 258 -8.39 -6.38 7.30
N GLU A 259 -9.23 -5.58 7.95
CA GLU A 259 -9.32 -4.14 7.74
C GLU A 259 -8.07 -3.42 8.25
N MET A 260 -7.55 -3.80 9.42
CA MET A 260 -6.31 -3.24 9.98
C MET A 260 -5.11 -3.43 9.03
N ILE A 261 -4.93 -4.63 8.46
CA ILE A 261 -3.86 -4.86 7.48
C ILE A 261 -4.11 -4.09 6.18
N ALA A 262 -5.35 -3.99 5.71
CA ALA A 262 -5.66 -3.20 4.51
C ALA A 262 -5.38 -1.70 4.70
N ASP A 263 -5.70 -1.14 5.88
CA ASP A 263 -5.40 0.24 6.22
C ASP A 263 -3.89 0.49 6.37
N THR A 264 -3.19 -0.43 7.03
CA THR A 264 -1.73 -0.36 7.21
C THR A 264 -0.99 -0.44 5.87
N GLU A 265 -1.32 -1.41 5.01
CA GLU A 265 -0.66 -1.58 3.71
C GLU A 265 -0.95 -0.41 2.76
N ARG A 266 -2.19 0.10 2.74
CA ARG A 266 -2.54 1.29 1.95
C ARG A 266 -1.78 2.53 2.40
N ALA A 267 -1.67 2.76 3.71
CA ALA A 267 -0.90 3.87 4.25
C ALA A 267 0.60 3.70 3.94
N THR A 268 1.13 2.49 4.09
CA THR A 268 2.54 2.18 3.80
C THR A 268 2.90 2.47 2.35
N ALA A 269 2.05 2.07 1.39
CA ALA A 269 2.24 2.36 -0.02
C ALA A 269 2.27 3.88 -0.30
N ALA A 270 1.42 4.66 0.38
CA ALA A 270 1.41 6.11 0.23
C ALA A 270 2.68 6.78 0.81
N VAL A 271 3.18 6.30 1.95
CA VAL A 271 4.44 6.81 2.51
C VAL A 271 5.62 6.47 1.62
N TRP A 272 5.66 5.25 1.08
CA TRP A 272 6.69 4.83 0.14
C TRP A 272 6.70 5.73 -1.11
N ASP A 273 5.54 6.01 -1.70
CA ASP A 273 5.44 6.91 -2.86
C ASP A 273 5.87 8.35 -2.51
N ALA A 274 5.50 8.85 -1.34
CA ALA A 274 5.89 10.19 -0.88
C ALA A 274 7.41 10.31 -0.66
N ALA A 275 8.05 9.30 -0.06
CA ALA A 275 9.49 9.28 0.15
C ALA A 275 10.24 9.24 -1.19
N ARG A 276 9.79 8.38 -2.12
CA ARG A 276 10.32 8.34 -3.50
C ARG A 276 10.15 9.66 -4.24
N ALA A 277 8.99 10.31 -4.11
CA ALA A 277 8.75 11.59 -4.76
C ALA A 277 9.75 12.67 -4.28
N ILE A 278 10.21 12.60 -3.03
CA ILE A 278 11.26 13.49 -2.52
C ILE A 278 12.61 13.15 -3.15
N ASP A 279 13.03 11.88 -3.12
CA ASP A 279 14.33 11.44 -3.68
C ASP A 279 14.44 11.69 -5.20
N GLU A 280 13.32 11.55 -5.92
CA GLU A 280 13.23 11.83 -7.36
C GLU A 280 13.10 13.33 -7.68
N SER A 281 13.03 14.21 -6.67
CA SER A 281 12.78 15.65 -6.85
C SER A 281 11.52 15.94 -7.70
N SER A 282 10.46 15.17 -7.46
CA SER A 282 9.22 15.21 -8.25
C SER A 282 8.44 16.51 -8.04
N ASP A 283 7.94 17.10 -9.13
CA ASP A 283 7.05 18.27 -9.10
C ASP A 283 5.74 18.02 -8.30
N HIS A 284 5.36 16.75 -8.11
CA HIS A 284 4.18 16.33 -7.35
C HIS A 284 4.47 15.90 -5.90
N VAL A 285 5.62 16.28 -5.34
CA VAL A 285 6.01 15.91 -3.96
C VAL A 285 4.97 16.35 -2.91
N GLU A 286 4.33 17.50 -3.14
CA GLU A 286 3.29 18.02 -2.24
C GLU A 286 2.03 17.15 -2.24
N PHE A 287 1.61 16.66 -3.42
CA PHE A 287 0.48 15.75 -3.56
C PHE A 287 0.78 14.42 -2.86
N ALA A 288 1.94 13.81 -3.13
CA ALA A 288 2.31 12.52 -2.56
C ALA A 288 2.42 12.62 -1.02
N GLY A 289 3.10 13.65 -0.50
CA GLY A 289 3.19 13.91 0.93
C GLY A 289 1.83 14.14 1.60
N ALA A 290 0.88 14.82 0.92
CA ALA A 290 -0.46 15.03 1.43
C ALA A 290 -1.31 13.74 1.46
N VAL A 291 -1.14 12.84 0.49
CA VAL A 291 -1.79 11.52 0.49
C VAL A 291 -1.25 10.66 1.64
N ALA A 292 0.06 10.62 1.84
CA ALA A 292 0.69 9.93 2.97
C ALA A 292 0.16 10.46 4.32
N ALA A 293 0.17 11.78 4.50
CA ALA A 293 -0.30 12.46 5.71
C ALA A 293 -1.82 12.35 5.94
N THR A 294 -2.60 12.01 4.90
CA THR A 294 -4.02 11.68 5.04
C THR A 294 -4.22 10.26 5.58
N LEU A 295 -3.43 9.30 5.09
CA LEU A 295 -3.67 7.88 5.32
C LEU A 295 -2.95 7.34 6.56
N ALA A 296 -1.70 7.74 6.79
CA ALA A 296 -0.86 7.19 7.84
C ALA A 296 -1.33 7.49 9.27
N PRO A 297 -1.62 8.75 9.68
CA PRO A 297 -2.13 9.01 11.03
C PRO A 297 -3.50 8.36 11.27
N ALA A 298 -4.35 8.30 10.25
CA ALA A 298 -5.65 7.64 10.34
C ALA A 298 -5.49 6.11 10.54
N ALA A 299 -4.57 5.48 9.82
CA ALA A 299 -4.23 4.07 9.99
C ALA A 299 -3.67 3.78 11.39
N ALA A 300 -2.71 4.59 11.86
CA ALA A 300 -2.12 4.44 13.20
C ALA A 300 -3.18 4.53 14.31
N GLN A 301 -4.06 5.54 14.24
CA GLN A 301 -5.12 5.74 15.23
C GLN A 301 -6.13 4.59 15.20
N ARG A 302 -6.63 4.20 14.02
CA ARG A 302 -7.62 3.12 13.92
C ARG A 302 -7.05 1.77 14.33
N CYS A 303 -5.86 1.42 13.85
CA CYS A 303 -5.24 0.14 14.17
C CYS A 303 -4.90 0.03 15.66
N THR A 304 -4.42 1.09 16.31
CA THR A 304 -4.17 1.04 17.77
C THR A 304 -5.46 0.91 18.59
N GLN A 305 -6.54 1.59 18.19
CA GLN A 305 -7.87 1.41 18.80
C GLN A 305 -8.40 -0.02 18.62
N ASP A 306 -8.28 -0.57 17.41
CA ASP A 306 -8.74 -1.92 17.12
C ASP A 306 -7.86 -2.98 17.78
N CYS A 307 -6.56 -2.73 17.95
CA CYS A 307 -5.68 -3.59 18.73
C CYS A 307 -6.12 -3.67 20.19
N ILE A 308 -6.47 -2.55 20.82
CA ILE A 308 -7.09 -2.54 22.16
C ILE A 308 -8.39 -3.36 22.15
N GLN A 309 -9.25 -3.15 21.15
CA GLN A 309 -10.54 -3.85 21.06
C GLN A 309 -10.38 -5.37 20.91
N VAL A 310 -9.40 -5.84 20.14
CA VAL A 310 -9.08 -7.27 19.96
C VAL A 310 -8.52 -7.88 21.25
N HIS A 311 -7.69 -7.13 21.98
CA HIS A 311 -7.15 -7.57 23.27
C HIS A 311 -8.21 -7.56 24.39
N GLY A 312 -9.24 -6.71 24.27
CA GLY A 312 -10.27 -6.56 25.28
C GLY A 312 -9.70 -5.93 26.56
N GLY A 313 -10.04 -6.48 27.72
CA GLY A 313 -9.65 -5.94 29.02
C GLY A 313 -8.15 -5.69 29.16
N ILE A 314 -7.29 -6.66 28.81
CA ILE A 314 -5.83 -6.53 28.91
C ILE A 314 -5.27 -5.43 28.00
N GLY A 315 -5.92 -5.15 26.87
CA GLY A 315 -5.52 -4.07 25.96
C GLY A 315 -5.73 -2.68 26.55
N PHE A 316 -6.55 -2.56 27.61
CA PHE A 316 -6.90 -1.30 28.27
C PHE A 316 -6.15 -1.10 29.61
N THR A 317 -5.13 -1.92 29.91
CA THR A 317 -4.39 -1.84 31.17
C THR A 317 -2.95 -1.33 30.98
N TRP A 318 -2.24 -1.08 32.09
CA TRP A 318 -0.83 -0.67 32.06
C TRP A 318 0.11 -1.84 31.76
N GLU A 319 -0.33 -3.07 32.00
CA GLU A 319 0.46 -4.29 31.85
C GLU A 319 0.68 -4.71 30.38
N HIS A 320 0.08 -4.00 29.42
CA HIS A 320 0.20 -4.29 28.00
C HIS A 320 0.60 -3.05 27.20
N ASP A 321 1.44 -3.24 26.18
CA ASP A 321 2.04 -2.17 25.38
C ASP A 321 1.02 -1.36 24.56
N THR A 322 -0.20 -1.86 24.35
CA THR A 322 -1.27 -1.16 23.60
C THR A 322 -1.50 0.26 24.08
N ASN A 323 -1.31 0.50 25.37
CA ASN A 323 -1.44 1.81 25.98
C ASN A 323 -0.34 2.80 25.48
N VAL A 324 0.88 2.31 25.25
CA VAL A 324 2.00 3.10 24.70
C VAL A 324 1.71 3.50 23.26
N TYR A 325 1.37 2.51 22.42
CA TYR A 325 1.14 2.75 21.00
C TYR A 325 -0.09 3.61 20.73
N TYR A 326 -1.15 3.48 21.52
CA TYR A 326 -2.32 4.36 21.38
C TYR A 326 -1.98 5.82 21.70
N ARG A 327 -1.18 6.08 22.75
CA ARG A 327 -0.71 7.45 23.06
C ARG A 327 0.17 8.01 21.95
N ARG A 328 1.11 7.19 21.44
CA ARG A 328 1.95 7.56 20.30
C ARG A 328 1.09 7.91 19.07
N ALA A 329 0.09 7.10 18.74
CA ALA A 329 -0.82 7.36 17.63
C ALA A 329 -1.61 8.66 17.81
N LEU A 330 -2.06 8.99 19.03
CA LEU A 330 -2.77 10.24 19.30
C LEU A 330 -1.87 11.47 19.07
N ILE A 331 -0.62 11.44 19.52
CA ILE A 331 0.32 12.55 19.27
C ILE A 331 0.72 12.66 17.81
N LEU A 332 0.97 11.53 17.14
CA LEU A 332 1.25 11.53 15.71
C LEU A 332 0.09 12.17 14.95
N ALA A 333 -1.15 11.74 15.21
CA ALA A 333 -2.33 12.33 14.58
C ALA A 333 -2.46 13.84 14.88
N ALA A 334 -2.22 14.28 16.11
CA ALA A 334 -2.26 15.69 16.48
C ALA A 334 -1.15 16.53 15.80
N SER A 335 -0.01 15.91 15.50
CA SER A 335 1.14 16.59 14.85
C SER A 335 0.85 17.01 13.41
N PHE A 336 -0.13 16.39 12.76
CA PHE A 336 -0.59 16.73 11.40
C PHE A 336 -1.62 17.89 11.38
N GLY A 337 -1.99 18.45 12.52
CA GLY A 337 -2.99 19.53 12.57
C GLY A 337 -4.43 18.99 12.50
N ARG A 338 -5.31 19.68 11.77
CA ARG A 338 -6.73 19.30 11.72
C ARG A 338 -6.95 18.13 10.77
N THR A 339 -7.86 17.24 11.12
CA THR A 339 -8.17 16.03 10.33
C THR A 339 -8.61 16.31 8.89
N SER A 340 -9.11 17.52 8.59
CA SER A 340 -9.53 17.92 7.26
C SER A 340 -8.44 18.59 6.40
N GLU A 341 -7.30 18.99 6.98
CA GLU A 341 -6.29 19.80 6.29
C GLU A 341 -5.60 19.02 5.15
N TYR A 342 -5.08 17.83 5.43
CA TYR A 342 -4.42 17.02 4.39
C TYR A 342 -5.38 16.47 3.32
N PRO A 343 -6.59 15.98 3.65
CA PRO A 343 -7.58 15.64 2.63
C PRO A 343 -7.92 16.81 1.70
N GLN A 344 -8.06 18.02 2.25
CA GLN A 344 -8.28 19.22 1.43
C GLN A 344 -7.06 19.51 0.55
N LYS A 345 -5.85 19.39 1.11
CA LYS A 345 -4.59 19.59 0.38
C LYS A 345 -4.41 18.60 -0.78
N VAL A 346 -4.86 17.35 -0.63
CA VAL A 346 -4.88 16.36 -1.73
C VAL A 346 -5.77 16.85 -2.88
N VAL A 347 -6.97 17.37 -2.58
CA VAL A 347 -7.89 17.91 -3.61
C VAL A 347 -7.29 19.16 -4.27
N ASP A 348 -6.74 20.08 -3.48
CA ASP A 348 -6.17 21.32 -3.97
C ASP A 348 -4.98 21.06 -4.91
N THR A 349 -4.04 20.20 -4.50
CA THR A 349 -2.87 19.84 -5.33
C THR A 349 -3.29 19.06 -6.58
N ALA A 350 -4.16 18.06 -6.45
CA ALA A 350 -4.64 17.28 -7.61
C ALA A 350 -5.30 18.14 -8.69
N THR A 351 -5.97 19.23 -8.29
CA THR A 351 -6.69 20.12 -9.21
C THR A 351 -5.84 21.28 -9.73
N THR A 352 -4.75 21.65 -9.04
CA THR A 352 -3.89 22.79 -9.41
C THR A 352 -2.59 22.37 -10.08
N THR A 353 -1.87 21.40 -9.52
CA THR A 353 -0.57 20.91 -10.00
C THR A 353 -0.67 19.53 -10.64
N GLY A 354 -1.76 18.80 -10.40
CA GLY A 354 -2.00 17.48 -10.94
C GLY A 354 -1.68 16.36 -9.95
N MET A 355 -2.03 15.13 -10.33
CA MET A 355 -1.74 13.94 -9.53
C MET A 355 -0.42 13.33 -9.98
N ARG A 356 0.29 12.72 -9.04
CA ARG A 356 1.44 11.87 -9.36
C ARG A 356 0.99 10.64 -10.14
N ALA A 357 1.67 10.35 -11.25
CA ALA A 357 1.40 9.15 -12.03
C ALA A 357 1.84 7.91 -11.25
N ILE A 358 0.99 6.89 -11.23
CA ILE A 358 1.38 5.57 -10.72
C ILE A 358 2.13 4.86 -11.83
N ASP A 359 3.42 4.62 -11.61
CA ASP A 359 4.24 3.76 -12.47
C ASP A 359 4.82 2.60 -11.65
N ILE A 360 5.14 1.52 -12.36
CA ILE A 360 5.84 0.39 -11.76
C ILE A 360 7.29 0.51 -12.18
N ASP A 361 8.16 0.66 -11.19
CA ASP A 361 9.60 0.67 -11.42
C ASP A 361 10.05 -0.71 -11.86
N LEU A 362 10.68 -0.79 -13.03
CA LEU A 362 11.12 -2.04 -13.62
C LEU A 362 12.64 -1.99 -13.77
N ASP A 363 13.28 -3.12 -13.46
CA ASP A 363 14.73 -3.26 -13.56
C ASP A 363 15.25 -2.81 -14.94
N PRO A 364 16.37 -2.06 -15.03
CA PRO A 364 16.93 -1.60 -16.30
C PRO A 364 17.17 -2.71 -17.34
N SER A 365 17.40 -3.95 -16.90
CA SER A 365 17.51 -5.13 -17.77
C SER A 365 16.24 -5.40 -18.58
N THR A 366 15.08 -4.92 -18.12
CA THR A 366 13.80 -5.04 -18.82
C THR A 366 13.67 -4.14 -20.05
N GLU A 367 14.53 -3.13 -20.22
CA GLU A 367 14.42 -2.19 -21.35
C GLU A 367 14.65 -2.88 -22.69
N LYS A 368 15.52 -3.89 -22.75
CA LYS A 368 15.70 -4.71 -23.95
C LYS A 368 14.39 -5.39 -24.35
N LEU A 369 13.75 -6.05 -23.39
CA LEU A 369 12.45 -6.71 -23.59
C LEU A 369 11.37 -5.69 -23.98
N ARG A 370 11.36 -4.52 -23.34
CA ARG A 370 10.45 -3.43 -23.71
C ARG A 370 10.64 -2.98 -25.15
N GLY A 371 11.89 -2.84 -25.62
CA GLY A 371 12.20 -2.50 -27.01
C GLY A 371 11.72 -3.55 -28.01
N GLU A 372 11.86 -4.84 -27.67
CA GLU A 372 11.35 -5.97 -28.48
C GLU A 372 9.82 -5.92 -28.56
N ILE A 373 9.12 -5.83 -27.42
CA ILE A 373 7.66 -5.74 -27.35
C ILE A 373 7.15 -4.49 -28.10
N ARG A 374 7.80 -3.34 -27.91
CA ARG A 374 7.45 -2.09 -28.60
C ARG A 374 7.52 -2.24 -30.11
N SER A 375 8.55 -2.92 -30.61
CA SER A 375 8.75 -3.17 -32.04
C SER A 375 7.67 -4.10 -32.59
N GLU A 376 7.32 -5.17 -31.86
CA GLU A 376 6.21 -6.06 -32.23
C GLU A 376 4.86 -5.31 -32.23
N VAL A 377 4.59 -4.48 -31.22
CA VAL A 377 3.38 -3.64 -31.13
C VAL A 377 3.31 -2.63 -32.28
N ALA A 378 4.43 -2.02 -32.65
CA ALA A 378 4.49 -1.12 -33.79
C ALA A 378 4.16 -1.85 -35.10
N ALA A 379 4.70 -3.06 -35.31
CA ALA A 379 4.36 -3.88 -36.48
C ALA A 379 2.86 -4.23 -36.52
N LEU A 380 2.27 -4.60 -35.37
CA LEU A 380 0.82 -4.84 -35.25
C LEU A 380 0.00 -3.59 -35.58
N LYS A 381 0.50 -2.40 -35.23
CA LYS A 381 -0.19 -1.13 -35.49
C LYS A 381 -0.34 -0.82 -36.98
N GLU A 382 0.61 -1.24 -37.80
CA GLU A 382 0.59 -1.00 -39.26
C GLU A 382 -0.37 -1.96 -40.01
N MET A 383 -0.77 -3.07 -39.38
CA MET A 383 -1.71 -4.02 -39.97
C MET A 383 -3.12 -3.44 -40.04
N ASP A 384 -3.93 -3.84 -41.03
CA ASP A 384 -5.36 -3.53 -41.02
C ASP A 384 -6.07 -4.19 -39.81
N ARG A 385 -7.27 -3.71 -39.50
CA ARG A 385 -7.99 -4.12 -38.28
C ARG A 385 -8.23 -5.63 -38.20
N GLU A 386 -8.62 -6.27 -39.29
CA GLU A 386 -9.00 -7.69 -39.28
C GLU A 386 -7.75 -8.58 -39.30
N GLN A 387 -6.74 -8.23 -40.10
CA GLN A 387 -5.43 -8.91 -40.08
C GLN A 387 -4.77 -8.81 -38.71
N ARG A 388 -4.80 -7.62 -38.09
CA ARG A 388 -4.25 -7.41 -36.74
C ARG A 388 -4.96 -8.26 -35.71
N LYS A 389 -6.28 -8.38 -35.80
CA LYS A 389 -7.09 -9.19 -34.89
C LYS A 389 -6.69 -10.67 -34.94
N VAL A 390 -6.48 -11.20 -36.15
CA VAL A 390 -5.99 -12.57 -36.36
C VAL A 390 -4.56 -12.71 -35.83
N ALA A 391 -3.67 -11.78 -36.19
CA ALA A 391 -2.27 -11.81 -35.73
C ALA A 391 -2.16 -11.80 -34.20
N LEU A 392 -2.94 -10.95 -33.51
CA LEU A 392 -2.99 -10.88 -32.05
C LEU A 392 -3.44 -12.20 -31.41
N ALA A 393 -4.43 -12.86 -32.02
CA ALA A 393 -4.93 -14.15 -31.56
C ALA A 393 -3.91 -15.28 -31.75
N GLU A 394 -3.24 -15.32 -32.90
CA GLU A 394 -2.33 -16.42 -33.27
C GLU A 394 -0.94 -16.28 -32.63
N SER A 395 -0.52 -15.08 -32.25
CA SER A 395 0.79 -14.84 -31.59
C SER A 395 0.71 -14.66 -30.07
N GLY A 396 -0.39 -15.11 -29.46
CA GLY A 396 -0.54 -15.22 -28.01
C GLY A 396 -0.75 -13.88 -27.27
N TRP A 397 -1.05 -12.78 -27.96
CA TRP A 397 -1.19 -11.46 -27.35
C TRP A 397 -2.51 -11.24 -26.58
N VAL A 398 -3.51 -12.09 -26.81
CA VAL A 398 -4.83 -11.94 -26.17
C VAL A 398 -4.74 -12.20 -24.67
N LEU A 399 -4.12 -13.32 -24.28
CA LEU A 399 -3.82 -13.69 -22.90
C LEU A 399 -2.34 -14.11 -22.78
N PRO A 400 -1.39 -13.15 -22.72
CA PRO A 400 0.04 -13.43 -22.84
C PRO A 400 0.62 -14.37 -21.76
N TYR A 401 0.00 -14.42 -20.58
CA TYR A 401 0.45 -15.27 -19.48
C TYR A 401 0.24 -16.76 -19.72
N LEU A 402 -0.61 -17.15 -20.67
CA LEU A 402 -0.84 -18.55 -20.99
C LEU A 402 0.43 -19.17 -21.58
N PRO A 403 0.67 -20.47 -21.36
CA PRO A 403 1.80 -21.16 -21.96
C PRO A 403 1.71 -21.19 -23.48
N ASN A 404 2.86 -21.33 -24.14
CA ASN A 404 2.91 -21.63 -25.58
C ASN A 404 2.16 -22.95 -25.87
N PRO A 405 1.47 -23.10 -27.01
CA PRO A 405 1.32 -22.11 -28.10
C PRO A 405 0.13 -21.14 -27.92
N TRP A 406 -0.56 -21.16 -26.77
CA TRP A 406 -1.83 -20.42 -26.56
C TRP A 406 -1.65 -19.00 -26.03
N GLY A 407 -0.51 -18.73 -25.41
CA GLY A 407 -0.05 -17.40 -25.03
C GLY A 407 1.43 -17.26 -25.34
N ARG A 408 2.14 -16.46 -24.55
CA ARG A 408 3.58 -16.18 -24.69
C ARG A 408 4.40 -16.67 -23.49
N ALA A 409 3.77 -17.37 -22.55
CA ALA A 409 4.32 -17.74 -21.25
C ALA A 409 4.86 -16.52 -20.47
N SER A 410 4.23 -15.35 -20.65
CA SER A 410 4.76 -14.10 -20.13
C SER A 410 4.75 -14.01 -18.62
N SER A 411 5.90 -13.64 -18.05
CA SER A 411 6.03 -13.38 -16.61
C SER A 411 5.19 -12.17 -16.18
N PRO A 412 4.91 -11.96 -14.88
CA PRO A 412 4.17 -10.80 -14.40
C PRO A 412 4.77 -9.45 -14.86
N VAL A 413 6.11 -9.33 -14.86
CA VAL A 413 6.81 -8.13 -15.33
C VAL A 413 6.60 -7.93 -16.83
N GLU A 414 6.71 -8.99 -17.62
CA GLU A 414 6.45 -8.88 -19.07
C GLU A 414 5.00 -8.43 -19.32
N GLN A 415 4.02 -8.96 -18.59
CA GLN A 415 2.62 -8.57 -18.75
C GLN A 415 2.39 -7.07 -18.49
N ILE A 416 3.10 -6.47 -17.53
CA ILE A 416 3.07 -5.03 -17.27
C ILE A 416 3.62 -4.27 -18.48
N ILE A 417 4.80 -4.66 -18.98
CA ILE A 417 5.43 -4.03 -20.15
C ILE A 417 4.52 -4.16 -21.38
N ILE A 418 3.94 -5.34 -21.61
CA ILE A 418 2.98 -5.57 -22.70
C ILE A 418 1.79 -4.61 -22.57
N ALA A 419 1.20 -4.49 -21.38
CA ALA A 419 0.07 -3.58 -21.16
C ALA A 419 0.45 -2.10 -21.43
N GLN A 420 1.62 -1.66 -20.97
CA GLN A 420 2.14 -0.32 -21.18
C GLN A 420 2.41 -0.05 -22.68
N GLU A 421 3.13 -0.93 -23.38
CA GLU A 421 3.48 -0.73 -24.79
C GLU A 421 2.25 -0.82 -25.71
N PHE A 422 1.27 -1.68 -25.41
CA PHE A 422 -0.01 -1.67 -26.15
C PHE A 422 -0.77 -0.34 -25.96
N THR A 423 -0.74 0.23 -24.75
CA THR A 423 -1.36 1.53 -24.44
C THR A 423 -0.65 2.66 -25.20
N SER A 424 0.67 2.74 -25.10
CA SER A 424 1.51 3.73 -25.80
C SER A 424 1.42 3.60 -27.32
N GLY A 425 1.44 2.37 -27.83
CA GLY A 425 1.29 2.04 -29.24
C GLY A 425 -0.12 2.27 -29.77
N ARG A 426 -1.11 2.51 -28.90
CA ARG A 426 -2.54 2.64 -29.22
C ARG A 426 -3.09 1.42 -29.96
N VAL A 427 -2.61 0.24 -29.59
CA VAL A 427 -3.10 -1.04 -30.12
C VAL A 427 -4.08 -1.63 -29.11
N LYS A 428 -5.32 -1.92 -29.56
CA LYS A 428 -6.32 -2.56 -28.70
C LYS A 428 -6.21 -4.08 -28.84
N ARG A 429 -6.08 -4.78 -27.71
CA ARG A 429 -6.21 -6.23 -27.65
C ARG A 429 -7.67 -6.65 -27.81
N PRO A 430 -7.96 -7.79 -28.45
CA PRO A 430 -9.28 -8.40 -28.41
C PRO A 430 -9.75 -8.58 -26.96
N GLN A 431 -10.96 -8.12 -26.65
CA GLN A 431 -11.58 -8.42 -25.37
C GLN A 431 -12.34 -9.73 -25.48
N VAL A 432 -11.99 -10.69 -24.63
CA VAL A 432 -12.62 -12.02 -24.59
C VAL A 432 -13.64 -12.15 -23.46
N GLY A 433 -13.93 -11.06 -22.74
CA GLY A 433 -14.95 -11.01 -21.69
C GLY A 433 -14.79 -12.12 -20.65
N ILE A 434 -15.89 -12.82 -20.34
CA ILE A 434 -15.89 -13.93 -19.39
C ILE A 434 -14.99 -15.10 -19.82
N ALA A 435 -14.69 -15.24 -21.12
CA ALA A 435 -13.81 -16.29 -21.61
C ALA A 435 -12.38 -16.15 -21.08
N ALA A 436 -11.95 -14.96 -20.64
CA ALA A 436 -10.66 -14.78 -19.95
C ALA A 436 -10.51 -15.67 -18.72
N TRP A 437 -11.62 -16.05 -18.08
CA TRP A 437 -11.67 -16.92 -16.90
C TRP A 437 -11.88 -18.40 -17.24
N ILE A 438 -12.31 -18.72 -18.47
CA ILE A 438 -12.64 -20.07 -18.93
C ILE A 438 -11.45 -20.69 -19.67
N ILE A 439 -10.80 -19.89 -20.52
CA ILE A 439 -9.66 -20.30 -21.35
C ILE A 439 -8.55 -20.96 -20.52
N PRO A 440 -8.12 -20.45 -19.35
CA PRO A 440 -7.08 -21.10 -18.55
C PRO A 440 -7.43 -22.55 -18.17
N SER A 441 -8.70 -22.83 -17.87
CA SER A 441 -9.17 -24.18 -17.57
C SER A 441 -9.11 -25.09 -18.81
N ILE A 442 -9.48 -24.59 -19.99
CA ILE A 442 -9.37 -25.35 -21.25
C ILE A 442 -7.90 -25.63 -21.60
N VAL A 443 -7.02 -24.65 -21.41
CA VAL A 443 -5.57 -24.82 -21.64
C VAL A 443 -4.98 -25.87 -20.69
N ALA A 444 -5.37 -25.84 -19.41
CA ALA A 444 -4.82 -26.73 -18.40
C ALA A 444 -5.39 -28.16 -18.46
N PHE A 445 -6.69 -28.31 -18.71
CA PHE A 445 -7.40 -29.59 -18.54
C PHE A 445 -8.11 -30.10 -19.80
N GLY A 446 -8.17 -29.29 -20.87
CA GLY A 446 -8.80 -29.69 -22.11
C GLY A 446 -8.00 -30.75 -22.85
N THR A 447 -8.69 -31.61 -23.59
CA THR A 447 -8.03 -32.45 -24.60
C THR A 447 -7.50 -31.59 -25.74
N GLU A 448 -6.61 -32.12 -26.57
CA GLU A 448 -6.13 -31.37 -27.74
C GLU A 448 -7.27 -31.02 -28.70
N GLU A 449 -8.25 -31.90 -28.87
CA GLU A 449 -9.43 -31.65 -29.69
C GLU A 449 -10.25 -30.48 -29.11
N GLN A 450 -10.46 -30.44 -27.80
CA GLN A 450 -11.14 -29.33 -27.14
C GLN A 450 -10.37 -28.02 -27.31
N LYS A 451 -9.04 -28.03 -27.07
CA LYS A 451 -8.20 -26.85 -27.24
C LYS A 451 -8.29 -26.29 -28.66
N GLN A 452 -8.12 -27.15 -29.68
CA GLN A 452 -8.20 -26.73 -31.08
C GLN A 452 -9.59 -26.25 -31.49
N ARG A 453 -10.65 -26.86 -30.94
CA ARG A 453 -12.04 -26.46 -31.21
C ARG A 453 -12.39 -25.11 -30.60
N PHE A 454 -11.97 -24.85 -29.36
CA PHE A 454 -12.47 -23.73 -28.57
C PHE A 454 -11.54 -22.53 -28.54
N LEU A 455 -10.21 -22.73 -28.47
CA LEU A 455 -9.28 -21.62 -28.21
C LEU A 455 -9.11 -20.67 -29.41
N PRO A 456 -8.80 -21.12 -30.64
CA PRO A 456 -8.60 -20.22 -31.77
C PRO A 456 -9.78 -19.27 -32.07
N PRO A 457 -11.04 -19.74 -32.19
CA PRO A 457 -12.17 -18.83 -32.45
C PRO A 457 -12.46 -17.91 -31.26
N THR A 458 -12.17 -18.34 -30.03
CA THR A 458 -12.33 -17.50 -28.83
C THR A 458 -11.31 -16.38 -28.80
N PHE A 459 -10.03 -16.65 -29.10
CA PHE A 459 -8.99 -15.62 -29.17
C PHE A 459 -9.26 -14.61 -30.29
N ARG A 460 -9.86 -15.05 -31.40
CA ARG A 460 -10.36 -14.18 -32.46
C ARG A 460 -11.71 -13.51 -32.13
N GLY A 461 -12.27 -13.69 -30.93
CA GLY A 461 -13.55 -13.09 -30.54
C GLY A 461 -14.74 -13.49 -31.44
N GLU A 462 -14.63 -14.61 -32.14
CA GLU A 462 -15.69 -15.21 -32.98
C GLU A 462 -16.63 -16.09 -32.13
N MET A 463 -16.19 -16.46 -30.94
CA MET A 463 -16.92 -17.31 -30.00
C MET A 463 -17.10 -16.58 -28.67
N ILE A 464 -18.36 -16.32 -28.33
CA ILE A 464 -18.77 -15.69 -27.08
C ILE A 464 -19.14 -16.78 -26.08
N TRP A 465 -18.67 -16.58 -24.85
CA TRP A 465 -18.90 -17.49 -23.74
C TRP A 465 -19.79 -16.87 -22.67
N CYS A 466 -20.45 -17.71 -21.90
CA CYS A 466 -21.05 -17.37 -20.62
C CYS A 466 -20.56 -18.28 -19.50
N GLN A 467 -20.68 -17.83 -18.25
CA GLN A 467 -20.36 -18.62 -17.05
C GLN A 467 -21.64 -19.08 -16.35
N LEU A 468 -21.79 -20.39 -16.24
CA LEU A 468 -22.98 -21.08 -15.72
C LEU A 468 -22.67 -21.71 -14.35
N PHE A 469 -22.20 -20.89 -13.42
CA PHE A 469 -21.76 -21.34 -12.10
C PHE A 469 -22.86 -21.12 -11.06
N SER A 470 -23.22 -19.86 -10.81
CA SER A 470 -24.19 -19.43 -9.81
C SER A 470 -25.60 -19.95 -10.07
N GLU A 471 -26.30 -20.26 -8.98
CA GLU A 471 -27.68 -20.75 -8.93
C GLU A 471 -28.51 -19.90 -7.96
N PRO A 472 -29.85 -19.93 -8.05
CA PRO A 472 -30.70 -19.22 -7.09
C PRO A 472 -30.41 -19.58 -5.62
N GLY A 473 -30.01 -20.82 -5.35
CA GLY A 473 -29.66 -21.31 -4.01
C GLY A 473 -28.16 -21.34 -3.70
N ALA A 474 -27.28 -21.02 -4.65
CA ALA A 474 -25.83 -21.15 -4.50
C ALA A 474 -25.07 -20.03 -5.23
N GLY A 475 -24.38 -19.17 -4.47
CA GLY A 475 -23.55 -18.08 -4.98
C GLY A 475 -22.17 -18.11 -4.30
N SER A 476 -22.04 -17.45 -3.15
CA SER A 476 -20.80 -17.46 -2.36
C SER A 476 -20.38 -18.85 -1.90
N ASP A 477 -21.34 -19.73 -1.53
CA ASP A 477 -21.11 -21.18 -1.36
C ASP A 477 -21.34 -21.90 -2.68
N LEU A 478 -20.46 -21.67 -3.66
CA LEU A 478 -20.56 -22.25 -5.00
C LEU A 478 -20.73 -23.78 -4.96
N ALA A 479 -20.10 -24.44 -3.99
CA ALA A 479 -20.13 -25.89 -3.88
C ALA A 479 -21.52 -26.44 -3.47
N GLY A 480 -22.40 -25.57 -2.95
CA GLY A 480 -23.80 -25.86 -2.67
C GLY A 480 -24.70 -25.95 -3.91
N LEU A 481 -24.15 -25.86 -5.12
CA LEU A 481 -24.90 -26.00 -6.37
C LEU A 481 -25.66 -27.33 -6.47
N SER A 482 -26.79 -27.28 -7.15
CA SER A 482 -27.82 -28.31 -7.25
C SER A 482 -28.14 -28.75 -8.68
N THR A 483 -27.71 -28.01 -9.71
CA THR A 483 -27.79 -28.45 -11.11
C THR A 483 -27.19 -29.84 -11.23
N LYS A 484 -27.95 -30.80 -11.74
CA LYS A 484 -27.60 -32.22 -11.74
C LYS A 484 -27.19 -32.67 -13.14
N ALA A 485 -26.10 -33.43 -13.22
CA ALA A 485 -25.70 -34.15 -14.42
C ALA A 485 -25.77 -35.66 -14.15
N THR A 486 -26.58 -36.38 -14.93
CA THR A 486 -26.78 -37.84 -14.83
C THR A 486 -26.11 -38.52 -16.02
N ARG A 487 -25.27 -39.53 -15.76
CA ARG A 487 -24.60 -40.29 -16.81
C ARG A 487 -25.61 -41.02 -17.68
N VAL A 488 -25.44 -40.93 -18.99
CA VAL A 488 -26.18 -41.71 -20.00
C VAL A 488 -25.19 -42.29 -21.02
N ASP A 489 -25.69 -43.05 -21.99
CA ASP A 489 -24.83 -43.54 -23.07
C ASP A 489 -24.25 -42.38 -23.90
N GLY A 490 -22.94 -42.39 -24.12
CA GLY A 490 -22.21 -41.35 -24.86
C GLY A 490 -22.10 -39.96 -24.21
N GLY A 491 -22.61 -39.76 -22.97
CA GLY A 491 -22.55 -38.45 -22.32
C GLY A 491 -23.39 -38.31 -21.06
N TRP A 492 -24.02 -37.15 -20.91
CA TRP A 492 -24.72 -36.74 -19.70
C TRP A 492 -26.04 -36.05 -20.02
N ARG A 493 -27.06 -36.28 -19.19
CA ARG A 493 -28.30 -35.49 -19.16
C ARG A 493 -28.24 -34.51 -18.01
N ILE A 494 -28.37 -33.24 -18.30
CA ILE A 494 -28.22 -32.17 -17.33
C ILE A 494 -29.54 -31.43 -17.15
N SER A 495 -29.96 -31.25 -15.90
CA SER A 495 -31.11 -30.42 -15.53
C SER A 495 -30.78 -29.50 -14.37
N GLY A 496 -31.20 -28.24 -14.47
CA GLY A 496 -31.01 -27.25 -13.43
C GLY A 496 -31.31 -25.83 -13.86
N GLN A 497 -30.96 -24.89 -13.00
CA GLN A 497 -31.17 -23.46 -13.21
C GLN A 497 -29.94 -22.67 -12.78
N LYS A 498 -29.41 -21.87 -13.69
CA LYS A 498 -28.33 -20.91 -13.44
C LYS A 498 -28.88 -19.49 -13.44
N ILE A 499 -28.24 -18.60 -12.70
CA ILE A 499 -28.65 -17.20 -12.57
C ILE A 499 -27.43 -16.29 -12.46
N TRP A 500 -27.62 -15.00 -12.74
CA TRP A 500 -26.56 -13.98 -12.84
C TRP A 500 -25.57 -14.24 -13.97
N THR A 501 -25.98 -15.01 -14.98
CA THR A 501 -25.12 -15.34 -16.11
C THR A 501 -25.01 -14.16 -17.07
N THR A 502 -23.84 -13.55 -17.14
CA THR A 502 -23.55 -12.45 -18.06
C THR A 502 -23.61 -12.90 -19.51
N ALA A 503 -24.33 -12.14 -20.35
CA ALA A 503 -24.37 -12.28 -21.82
C ALA A 503 -24.79 -13.67 -22.36
N ALA A 504 -25.53 -14.48 -21.57
CA ALA A 504 -25.96 -15.82 -21.98
C ALA A 504 -26.73 -15.81 -23.31
N GLN A 505 -27.56 -14.79 -23.54
CA GLN A 505 -28.39 -14.66 -24.74
C GLN A 505 -27.57 -14.41 -26.03
N PHE A 506 -26.30 -14.03 -25.89
CA PHE A 506 -25.37 -13.79 -27.00
C PHE A 506 -24.30 -14.88 -27.12
N SER A 507 -24.24 -15.81 -26.16
CA SER A 507 -23.17 -16.78 -26.03
C SER A 507 -23.42 -18.02 -26.90
N GLN A 508 -22.37 -18.54 -27.50
CA GLN A 508 -22.42 -19.83 -28.22
C GLN A 508 -22.15 -20.98 -27.26
N TRP A 509 -21.28 -20.76 -26.27
CA TRP A 509 -20.87 -21.79 -25.32
C TRP A 509 -20.98 -21.31 -23.87
N GLY A 510 -21.28 -22.23 -22.97
CA GLY A 510 -21.36 -21.99 -21.53
C GLY A 510 -20.39 -22.88 -20.77
N ALA A 511 -19.59 -22.27 -19.89
CA ALA A 511 -18.82 -22.99 -18.89
C ALA A 511 -19.73 -23.38 -17.72
N LEU A 512 -20.14 -24.65 -17.68
CA LEU A 512 -21.16 -25.15 -16.76
C LEU A 512 -20.55 -26.02 -15.66
N LEU A 513 -20.88 -25.70 -14.41
CA LEU A 513 -20.65 -26.59 -13.28
C LEU A 513 -21.95 -27.29 -12.90
N ALA A 514 -21.91 -28.62 -12.84
CA ALA A 514 -23.04 -29.44 -12.44
C ALA A 514 -22.59 -30.58 -11.50
N ARG A 515 -23.49 -30.96 -10.58
CA ARG A 515 -23.30 -32.06 -9.66
C ARG A 515 -23.44 -33.39 -10.38
N THR A 516 -22.35 -34.14 -10.41
CA THR A 516 -22.25 -35.49 -10.96
C THR A 516 -22.25 -36.55 -9.87
N ASP A 517 -21.80 -36.21 -8.66
CA ASP A 517 -21.88 -37.07 -7.48
C ASP A 517 -22.46 -36.29 -6.27
N PRO A 518 -23.70 -36.62 -5.84
CA PRO A 518 -24.31 -36.01 -4.66
C PRO A 518 -23.81 -36.59 -3.33
N SER A 519 -23.11 -37.72 -3.35
CA SER A 519 -22.56 -38.38 -2.16
C SER A 519 -21.12 -37.96 -1.83
N ALA A 520 -20.40 -37.43 -2.81
CA ALA A 520 -19.04 -36.92 -2.62
C ALA A 520 -19.02 -35.63 -1.77
N PRO A 521 -17.91 -35.35 -1.04
CA PRO A 521 -17.71 -34.08 -0.36
C PRO A 521 -17.91 -32.90 -1.31
N LYS A 522 -18.51 -31.80 -0.83
CA LYS A 522 -19.04 -30.68 -1.64
C LYS A 522 -18.33 -30.45 -2.98
N HIS A 523 -17.05 -30.06 -2.98
CA HIS A 523 -16.32 -29.74 -4.21
C HIS A 523 -16.05 -30.96 -5.10
N ASN A 524 -15.79 -32.13 -4.52
CA ASN A 524 -15.35 -33.35 -5.20
C ASN A 524 -16.50 -34.12 -5.89
N GLY A 525 -17.68 -33.52 -6.03
CA GLY A 525 -18.81 -34.12 -6.74
C GLY A 525 -19.35 -33.24 -7.87
N ILE A 526 -18.56 -32.25 -8.29
CA ILE A 526 -18.89 -31.28 -9.33
C ILE A 526 -18.02 -31.57 -10.53
N THR A 527 -18.61 -31.56 -11.72
CA THR A 527 -17.89 -31.68 -12.99
C THR A 527 -18.09 -30.43 -13.84
N TYR A 528 -17.06 -30.10 -14.61
CA TYR A 528 -17.06 -28.99 -15.55
C TYR A 528 -17.48 -29.47 -16.95
N PHE A 529 -18.50 -28.83 -17.51
CA PHE A 529 -19.04 -29.11 -18.82
C PHE A 529 -18.93 -27.88 -19.73
N LEU A 530 -18.67 -28.12 -21.01
CA LEU A 530 -18.74 -27.15 -22.09
C LEU A 530 -20.12 -27.31 -22.75
N LEU A 531 -21.07 -26.46 -22.39
CA LEU A 531 -22.45 -26.54 -22.87
C LEU A 531 -22.64 -25.72 -24.15
N ASP A 532 -23.15 -26.32 -25.22
CA ASP A 532 -23.64 -25.56 -26.38
C ASP A 532 -24.95 -24.86 -26.00
N MET A 533 -24.93 -23.53 -25.98
CA MET A 533 -26.07 -22.70 -25.56
C MET A 533 -27.26 -22.76 -26.52
N LYS A 534 -27.10 -23.37 -27.70
CA LYS A 534 -28.18 -23.63 -28.67
C LYS A 534 -28.77 -25.03 -28.55
N SER A 535 -28.30 -25.84 -27.61
CA SER A 535 -28.83 -27.18 -27.36
C SER A 535 -30.33 -27.12 -27.05
N GLU A 536 -31.09 -28.09 -27.58
CA GLU A 536 -32.48 -28.28 -27.21
C GLU A 536 -32.59 -28.49 -25.69
N GLY A 537 -33.52 -27.78 -25.05
CA GLY A 537 -33.68 -27.75 -23.58
C GLY A 537 -32.96 -26.60 -22.87
N VAL A 538 -32.12 -25.81 -23.56
CA VAL A 538 -31.55 -24.56 -23.00
C VAL A 538 -32.50 -23.39 -23.26
N THR A 539 -32.98 -22.74 -22.19
CA THR A 539 -33.79 -21.51 -22.28
C THR A 539 -33.11 -20.37 -21.55
N VAL A 540 -32.80 -19.29 -22.26
CA VAL A 540 -32.20 -18.08 -21.69
C VAL A 540 -33.28 -17.03 -21.47
N LYS A 541 -33.40 -16.54 -20.24
CA LYS A 541 -34.30 -15.46 -19.84
C LYS A 541 -33.47 -14.26 -19.35
N PRO A 542 -33.40 -13.17 -20.13
CA PRO A 542 -32.73 -11.95 -19.69
C PRO A 542 -33.37 -11.37 -18.43
N LEU A 543 -32.53 -10.76 -17.59
CA LEU A 543 -32.90 -10.05 -16.38
C LEU A 543 -32.57 -8.59 -16.60
N ARG A 544 -33.56 -7.71 -16.43
CA ARG A 544 -33.34 -6.27 -16.53
C ARG A 544 -32.70 -5.75 -15.24
N GLU A 545 -31.41 -5.39 -15.31
CA GLU A 545 -30.68 -4.84 -14.17
C GLU A 545 -30.97 -3.33 -13.95
N LEU A 546 -30.40 -2.77 -12.86
CA LEU A 546 -30.65 -1.40 -12.40
C LEU A 546 -30.34 -0.32 -13.47
N THR A 547 -29.44 -0.59 -14.41
CA THR A 547 -29.12 0.32 -15.54
C THR A 547 -30.24 0.37 -16.59
N GLY A 548 -31.21 -0.53 -16.51
CA GLY A 548 -32.28 -0.71 -17.48
C GLY A 548 -31.90 -1.58 -18.68
N GLN A 549 -30.63 -2.02 -18.78
CA GLN A 549 -30.14 -2.98 -19.76
C GLN A 549 -30.44 -4.42 -19.29
N GLU A 550 -30.09 -5.42 -20.11
CA GLU A 550 -30.35 -6.84 -19.84
C GLU A 550 -29.08 -7.68 -20.03
N PHE A 551 -28.01 -7.34 -19.29
CA PHE A 551 -26.74 -8.06 -19.40
C PHE A 551 -26.70 -9.36 -18.58
N PHE A 552 -27.54 -9.51 -17.56
CA PHE A 552 -27.64 -10.75 -16.79
C PHE A 552 -28.80 -11.62 -17.26
N ASN A 553 -28.66 -12.93 -17.06
CA ASN A 553 -29.67 -13.90 -17.48
C ASN A 553 -29.87 -14.97 -16.43
N THR A 554 -31.10 -15.48 -16.38
CA THR A 554 -31.40 -16.81 -15.88
C THR A 554 -31.30 -17.78 -17.04
N VAL A 555 -30.63 -18.91 -16.85
CA VAL A 555 -30.51 -19.98 -17.85
C VAL A 555 -31.14 -21.23 -17.25
N TYR A 556 -32.21 -21.70 -17.89
CA TYR A 556 -32.87 -22.96 -17.57
C TYR A 556 -32.29 -24.04 -18.47
N ILE A 557 -31.94 -25.17 -17.86
CA ILE A 557 -31.38 -26.35 -18.53
C ILE A 557 -32.34 -27.49 -18.22
N ASP A 558 -33.08 -27.96 -19.22
CA ASP A 558 -34.09 -29.00 -19.07
C ASP A 558 -33.71 -30.25 -19.86
N ASP A 559 -33.20 -31.26 -19.14
CA ASP A 559 -32.80 -32.58 -19.65
C ASP A 559 -31.85 -32.51 -20.87
N VAL A 560 -30.93 -31.55 -20.88
CA VAL A 560 -30.03 -31.30 -22.01
C VAL A 560 -28.97 -32.39 -22.11
N PHE A 561 -28.80 -32.98 -23.30
CA PHE A 561 -27.73 -33.92 -23.56
C PHE A 561 -26.41 -33.19 -23.79
N VAL A 562 -25.37 -33.56 -23.04
CA VAL A 562 -23.99 -33.08 -23.22
C VAL A 562 -23.09 -34.29 -23.47
N PRO A 563 -22.41 -34.37 -24.63
CA PRO A 563 -21.56 -35.51 -24.96
C PRO A 563 -20.30 -35.57 -24.09
N ASP A 564 -19.68 -36.75 -24.01
CA ASP A 564 -18.46 -36.97 -23.22
C ASP A 564 -17.28 -36.08 -23.64
N ASP A 565 -17.18 -35.73 -24.92
CA ASP A 565 -16.14 -34.83 -25.46
C ASP A 565 -16.35 -33.35 -25.08
N CYS A 566 -17.47 -33.03 -24.43
CA CYS A 566 -17.76 -31.73 -23.82
C CYS A 566 -17.57 -31.72 -22.29
N VAL A 567 -17.05 -32.79 -21.69
CA VAL A 567 -16.57 -32.78 -20.30
C VAL A 567 -15.16 -32.20 -20.29
N LEU A 568 -14.93 -31.15 -19.51
CA LEU A 568 -13.61 -30.54 -19.38
C LEU A 568 -12.85 -31.18 -18.21
N GLY A 569 -11.70 -31.79 -18.49
CA GLY A 569 -10.90 -32.49 -17.49
C GLY A 569 -11.50 -33.83 -17.05
N GLU A 570 -11.23 -34.23 -15.82
CA GLU A 570 -11.74 -35.47 -15.23
C GLU A 570 -13.08 -35.23 -14.51
N VAL A 571 -13.99 -36.19 -14.57
CA VAL A 571 -15.25 -36.15 -13.80
C VAL A 571 -14.93 -36.05 -12.31
N ASN A 572 -15.62 -35.15 -11.60
CA ASN A 572 -15.47 -34.89 -10.17
C ASN A 572 -14.13 -34.26 -9.73
N ARG A 573 -13.36 -33.63 -10.63
CA ARG A 573 -12.01 -33.11 -10.31
C ARG A 573 -11.73 -31.70 -10.81
#